data_AF-A0A940R3B1-F1
#
_entry.id   AF-A0A940R3B1-F1
#
_cell.length_a   1.000
_cell.length_b   1.000
_cell.length_c   1.000
_cell.angle_alpha   90.00
_cell.angle_beta   90.00
_cell.angle_gamma   90.00
#
_symmetry.space_group_name_H-M   'P 1'
#
loop_
_entity.id
_entity.type
_entity.pdbx_description
1 polymer ?
#
loop_
_entity_poly.entity_id
_entity_poly.type
_entity_poly.pdbx_seq_one_letter_code
_entity_poly.pdbx_strand_id
1 'polypeptide(L)'
;CGTVIWRKPNGNITTTSQFSIPEKNDIIQPGTTGKWKEGKFTVLGRFRAWLEESAYNYWTIVFDDGKLGMLGEGYGLYTIMQPISVPNGFDSRKLKGTHNGNLQGLKDDHSFLLKNKQTIFKWEFEGELLAFSTSNDLTIADFSSEKGEHITVFDWDQKIYFYQVEYVPFEELSLQDLRAHHYSEKKFNCAHCSASIAVKTYPYAQSCGCAQCGMTYELRNGIDLQKAGLRKEDGYIFIPLGSKGKINDIEYEVIGYVRKEEQNEYKSQWSEYTLFNPQEGFAFLSEYQGHWIYVREQGDSPILTNARHKELTYEKKTFQLYNSYSYKAISAAGEFPYNIFDNWKSEAREFINPPHMWIEEREPNEGIAWYSGEHVNAKKLGKSFSVLTMPYPHGMGALEPSGYVSRNDLFKITLLGLLVILLVHFSINMSKQERILMEKTYNFPDSSNTISEVTEKFRLEKWSSNILFDIQAGVKNSWFEMAITLVNAETGKEYSLEKGVEYYAGYSDGESWSEGSQRDYAYLSRIPSGIYFLQLQGTRQGAAYTIPSITNFFLRVVYDVPVTRNLIWSLVLLLIWPIVLGVRTYIKEGQRWENSPLQDYNS
;
A
#
# COMPACT_ATOMS: atom_id res chain seq x y z
N CYS A 1 -42.32 -22.38 -21.32
CA CYS A 1 -42.43 -23.79 -21.75
C CYS A 1 -41.23 -24.66 -21.33
N GLY A 2 -40.15 -24.13 -20.73
CA GLY A 2 -39.02 -24.97 -20.28
C GLY A 2 -38.24 -25.66 -21.41
N THR A 3 -38.60 -25.41 -22.66
CA THR A 3 -37.94 -25.94 -23.84
C THR A 3 -36.58 -25.27 -24.02
N VAL A 4 -35.52 -26.08 -24.10
CA VAL A 4 -34.16 -25.61 -24.33
C VAL A 4 -33.80 -25.88 -25.77
N ILE A 5 -33.18 -24.90 -26.41
CA ILE A 5 -32.59 -25.07 -27.73
C ILE A 5 -31.16 -25.56 -27.52
N TRP A 6 -30.90 -26.79 -27.95
CA TRP A 6 -29.61 -27.47 -27.82
C TRP A 6 -28.85 -27.37 -29.12
N ARG A 7 -27.81 -26.52 -29.16
CA ARG A 7 -26.89 -26.44 -30.29
C ARG A 7 -25.71 -27.36 -30.04
N LYS A 8 -25.57 -28.37 -30.89
CA LYS A 8 -24.40 -29.25 -30.91
C LYS A 8 -23.20 -28.53 -31.54
N PRO A 9 -21.96 -28.94 -31.24
CA PRO A 9 -20.76 -28.35 -31.85
C PRO A 9 -20.73 -28.37 -33.39
N ASN A 10 -21.46 -29.31 -34.01
CA ASN A 10 -21.60 -29.38 -35.47
C ASN A 10 -22.68 -28.47 -36.07
N GLY A 11 -23.30 -27.60 -35.24
CA GLY A 11 -24.33 -26.65 -35.65
C GLY A 11 -25.76 -27.18 -35.63
N ASN A 12 -25.98 -28.49 -35.42
CA ASN A 12 -27.33 -29.05 -35.36
C ASN A 12 -28.07 -28.60 -34.11
N ILE A 13 -29.36 -28.28 -34.28
CA ILE A 13 -30.24 -27.84 -33.21
C ILE A 13 -31.24 -28.94 -32.86
N THR A 14 -31.40 -29.20 -31.57
CA THR A 14 -32.44 -30.09 -31.03
C THR A 14 -33.16 -29.41 -29.88
N THR A 15 -34.41 -29.78 -29.59
CA THR A 15 -35.12 -29.30 -28.41
C THR A 15 -35.11 -30.36 -27.33
N THR A 16 -34.81 -29.99 -26.08
CA THR A 16 -34.98 -30.87 -24.93
C THR A 16 -35.87 -30.24 -23.85
N SER A 17 -36.34 -31.08 -22.94
CA SER A 17 -36.99 -30.70 -21.69
C SER A 17 -36.03 -31.01 -20.53
N GLN A 18 -35.40 -29.99 -19.95
CA GLN A 18 -34.62 -30.12 -18.71
C GLN A 18 -35.18 -29.14 -17.64
N PHE A 19 -34.51 -29.01 -16.49
CA PHE A 19 -34.79 -28.01 -15.44
C PHE A 19 -34.47 -26.55 -15.82
N SER A 20 -35.49 -25.75 -16.11
CA SER A 20 -35.31 -24.30 -16.34
C SER A 20 -34.94 -23.57 -15.05
N ILE A 21 -34.14 -22.51 -15.16
CA ILE A 21 -33.87 -21.61 -14.03
C ILE A 21 -35.21 -21.01 -13.53
N PRO A 22 -35.59 -21.28 -12.26
CA PRO A 22 -36.90 -20.90 -11.75
C PRO A 22 -37.02 -19.38 -11.52
N GLU A 23 -35.98 -18.77 -10.97
CA GLU A 23 -35.89 -17.33 -10.72
C GLU A 23 -34.64 -16.77 -11.38
N LYS A 24 -34.83 -15.75 -12.22
CA LYS A 24 -33.80 -15.25 -13.12
C LYS A 24 -33.26 -13.91 -12.62
N ASN A 25 -32.33 -14.00 -11.67
CA ASN A 25 -31.94 -12.88 -10.80
C ASN A 25 -30.70 -12.13 -11.30
N ASP A 26 -29.97 -12.77 -12.20
CA ASP A 26 -28.76 -12.23 -12.80
C ASP A 26 -29.09 -11.18 -13.86
N ILE A 27 -28.19 -10.20 -13.97
CA ILE A 27 -28.34 -9.07 -14.88
C ILE A 27 -28.13 -9.46 -16.35
N ILE A 28 -27.29 -10.46 -16.61
CA ILE A 28 -27.10 -10.99 -17.97
C ILE A 28 -28.32 -11.82 -18.35
N GLN A 29 -28.72 -11.74 -19.62
CA GLN A 29 -29.84 -12.52 -20.15
C GLN A 29 -29.63 -12.87 -21.62
N PRO A 30 -30.38 -13.84 -22.18
CA PRO A 30 -30.43 -14.04 -23.62
C PRO A 30 -30.78 -12.73 -24.34
N GLY A 31 -29.99 -12.38 -25.36
CA GLY A 31 -30.08 -11.11 -26.08
C GLY A 31 -29.14 -10.01 -25.56
N THR A 32 -28.53 -10.16 -24.37
CA THR A 32 -27.47 -9.25 -23.90
C THR A 32 -26.34 -9.21 -24.93
N THR A 33 -25.88 -8.01 -25.25
CA THR A 33 -24.75 -7.79 -26.17
C THR A 33 -23.55 -7.25 -25.43
N GLY A 34 -22.35 -7.50 -25.95
CA GLY A 34 -21.11 -7.06 -25.33
C GLY A 34 -19.95 -6.96 -26.32
N LYS A 35 -18.80 -6.56 -25.80
CA LYS A 35 -17.54 -6.46 -26.54
C LYS A 35 -16.47 -7.27 -25.85
N TRP A 36 -15.57 -7.83 -26.64
CA TRP A 36 -14.33 -8.41 -26.15
C TRP A 36 -13.26 -8.23 -27.22
N LYS A 37 -12.17 -7.56 -26.85
CA LYS A 37 -11.15 -7.06 -27.81
C LYS A 37 -11.84 -6.22 -28.90
N GLU A 38 -11.56 -6.50 -30.17
CA GLU A 38 -12.17 -5.80 -31.31
C GLU A 38 -13.52 -6.40 -31.75
N GLY A 39 -13.96 -7.52 -31.14
CA GLY A 39 -15.17 -8.24 -31.53
C GLY A 39 -16.38 -7.88 -30.66
N LYS A 40 -17.58 -7.98 -31.23
CA LYS A 40 -18.83 -7.99 -30.47
C LYS A 40 -19.37 -9.40 -30.33
N PHE A 41 -20.16 -9.61 -29.29
CA PHE A 41 -20.86 -10.86 -29.07
C PHE A 41 -22.30 -10.64 -28.61
N THR A 42 -23.13 -11.67 -28.83
CA THR A 42 -24.50 -11.75 -28.31
C THR A 42 -24.64 -13.00 -27.44
N VAL A 43 -25.28 -12.85 -26.28
CA VAL A 43 -25.61 -13.94 -25.37
C VAL A 43 -26.83 -14.70 -25.89
N LEU A 44 -26.67 -16.01 -26.08
CA LEU A 44 -27.73 -16.89 -26.58
C LEU A 44 -28.52 -17.59 -25.46
N GLY A 45 -27.83 -17.90 -24.36
CA GLY A 45 -28.37 -18.62 -23.23
C GLY A 45 -27.29 -19.01 -22.23
N ARG A 46 -27.63 -19.73 -21.18
CA ARG A 46 -26.68 -20.24 -20.17
C ARG A 46 -27.12 -21.55 -19.57
N PHE A 47 -26.14 -22.27 -19.04
CA PHE A 47 -26.38 -23.18 -17.94
C PHE A 47 -25.74 -22.62 -16.66
N ARG A 48 -26.42 -22.77 -15.54
CA ARG A 48 -25.89 -22.56 -14.19
C ARG A 48 -25.44 -23.91 -13.65
N ALA A 49 -24.16 -24.04 -13.32
CA ALA A 49 -23.61 -25.19 -12.63
C ALA A 49 -23.79 -24.99 -11.12
N TRP A 50 -24.40 -25.97 -10.46
CA TRP A 50 -24.45 -26.07 -9.00
C TRP A 50 -23.36 -27.04 -8.56
N LEU A 51 -22.37 -26.49 -7.88
CA LEU A 51 -21.20 -27.17 -7.36
C LEU A 51 -21.43 -27.44 -5.85
N GLU A 52 -20.42 -27.95 -5.16
CA GLU A 52 -20.61 -28.42 -3.76
C GLU A 52 -20.88 -27.24 -2.83
N GLU A 53 -20.08 -26.19 -2.99
CA GLU A 53 -20.09 -24.98 -2.19
C GLU A 53 -20.09 -23.73 -3.09
N SER A 54 -20.56 -23.83 -4.34
CA SER A 54 -20.74 -22.66 -5.20
C SER A 54 -21.77 -22.84 -6.30
N ALA A 55 -22.18 -21.72 -6.91
CA ALA A 55 -23.00 -21.71 -8.12
C ALA A 55 -22.39 -20.76 -9.15
N TYR A 56 -22.20 -21.23 -10.39
CA TYR A 56 -21.53 -20.47 -11.44
C TYR A 56 -22.30 -20.53 -12.77
N ASN A 57 -22.39 -19.41 -13.48
CA ASN A 57 -23.07 -19.34 -14.77
C ASN A 57 -22.08 -19.44 -15.92
N TYR A 58 -22.48 -20.20 -16.93
CA TYR A 58 -21.77 -20.35 -18.19
C TYR A 58 -22.70 -19.98 -19.34
N TRP A 59 -22.54 -18.76 -19.84
CA TRP A 59 -23.33 -18.17 -20.91
C TRP A 59 -22.76 -18.58 -22.27
N THR A 60 -23.57 -19.17 -23.14
CA THR A 60 -23.22 -19.35 -24.55
C THR A 60 -23.27 -18.01 -25.26
N ILE A 61 -22.17 -17.63 -25.91
CA ILE A 61 -22.06 -16.39 -26.69
C ILE A 61 -21.73 -16.71 -28.15
N VAL A 62 -22.24 -15.88 -29.06
CA VAL A 62 -21.87 -15.89 -30.49
C VAL A 62 -21.20 -14.58 -30.84
N PHE A 63 -20.04 -14.65 -31.48
CA PHE A 63 -19.31 -13.49 -31.98
C PHE A 63 -19.85 -13.06 -33.36
N ASP A 64 -19.58 -11.83 -33.76
CA ASP A 64 -19.98 -11.30 -35.08
C ASP A 64 -19.48 -12.13 -36.27
N ASP A 65 -18.37 -12.87 -36.10
CA ASP A 65 -17.83 -13.79 -37.12
C ASP A 65 -18.53 -15.17 -37.14
N GLY A 66 -19.55 -15.35 -36.31
CA GLY A 66 -20.34 -16.58 -36.18
C GLY A 66 -19.71 -17.66 -35.30
N LYS A 67 -18.50 -17.45 -34.75
CA LYS A 67 -17.89 -18.40 -33.82
C LYS A 67 -18.62 -18.38 -32.48
N LEU A 68 -18.66 -19.54 -31.84
CA LEU A 68 -19.22 -19.71 -30.50
C LEU A 68 -18.10 -19.66 -29.45
N GLY A 69 -18.43 -19.12 -28.29
CA GLY A 69 -17.62 -19.18 -27.09
C GLY A 69 -18.52 -19.25 -25.86
N MET A 70 -17.93 -19.10 -24.69
CA MET A 70 -18.68 -18.98 -23.44
C MET A 70 -18.26 -17.72 -22.68
N LEU A 71 -19.19 -17.13 -21.95
CA LEU A 71 -18.96 -16.09 -20.95
C LEU A 71 -19.24 -16.71 -19.58
N GLY A 72 -18.20 -16.90 -18.76
CA GLY A 72 -18.36 -17.31 -17.38
C GLY A 72 -18.71 -16.13 -16.51
N GLU A 73 -19.66 -16.30 -15.59
CA GLU A 73 -20.10 -15.26 -14.66
C GLU A 73 -20.49 -15.86 -13.32
N GLY A 74 -19.91 -15.33 -12.26
CA GLY A 74 -20.29 -15.67 -10.88
C GLY A 74 -19.39 -14.95 -9.89
N TYR A 75 -19.95 -14.59 -8.73
CA TYR A 75 -19.24 -13.95 -7.63
C TYR A 75 -18.54 -12.60 -7.95
N GLY A 76 -18.81 -12.00 -9.11
CA GLY A 76 -18.13 -10.80 -9.60
C GLY A 76 -16.96 -11.08 -10.54
N LEU A 77 -16.67 -12.36 -10.81
CA LEU A 77 -15.69 -12.78 -11.79
C LEU A 77 -16.38 -13.02 -13.13
N TYR A 78 -15.82 -12.40 -14.18
CA TYR A 78 -16.27 -12.57 -15.55
C TYR A 78 -15.13 -13.10 -16.41
N THR A 79 -15.44 -14.06 -17.27
CA THR A 79 -14.46 -14.70 -18.14
C THR A 79 -14.96 -14.85 -19.56
N ILE A 80 -14.10 -14.63 -20.55
CA ILE A 80 -14.34 -15.07 -21.93
C ILE A 80 -13.58 -16.38 -22.14
N MET A 81 -14.32 -17.38 -22.62
CA MET A 81 -13.84 -18.75 -22.79
C MET A 81 -13.91 -19.11 -24.27
N GLN A 82 -12.74 -19.38 -24.87
CA GLN A 82 -12.62 -19.77 -26.27
C GLN A 82 -12.22 -21.25 -26.39
N PRO A 83 -12.90 -22.04 -27.24
CA PRO A 83 -12.57 -23.45 -27.40
C PRO A 83 -11.16 -23.62 -27.99
N ILE A 84 -10.38 -24.54 -27.41
CA ILE A 84 -9.06 -24.93 -27.91
C ILE A 84 -8.99 -26.45 -28.09
N SER A 85 -8.03 -26.90 -28.90
CA SER A 85 -7.82 -28.33 -29.13
C SER A 85 -7.39 -29.05 -27.84
N VAL A 86 -7.89 -30.27 -27.66
CA VAL A 86 -7.48 -31.14 -26.56
C VAL A 86 -6.00 -31.50 -26.74
N PRO A 87 -5.15 -31.32 -25.71
CA PRO A 87 -3.75 -31.71 -25.78
C PRO A 87 -3.58 -33.22 -25.97
N ASN A 88 -2.57 -33.62 -26.74
CA ASN A 88 -2.31 -35.04 -27.00
C ASN A 88 -2.09 -35.82 -25.69
N GLY A 89 -2.83 -36.92 -25.52
CA GLY A 89 -2.70 -37.78 -24.33
C GLY A 89 -3.34 -37.23 -23.05
N PHE A 90 -4.17 -36.19 -23.15
CA PHE A 90 -5.05 -35.78 -22.05
C PHE A 90 -6.47 -36.31 -22.29
N ASP A 91 -7.00 -37.09 -21.34
CA ASP A 91 -8.33 -37.70 -21.39
C ASP A 91 -9.05 -37.65 -20.03
N SER A 92 -10.32 -38.08 -19.98
CA SER A 92 -11.13 -38.13 -18.75
C SER A 92 -10.45 -38.91 -17.63
N ARG A 93 -9.73 -39.99 -17.94
CA ARG A 93 -9.02 -40.79 -16.93
C ARG A 93 -7.86 -40.02 -16.31
N LYS A 94 -7.10 -39.29 -17.13
CA LYS A 94 -6.01 -38.43 -16.64
C LYS A 94 -6.53 -37.31 -15.74
N LEU A 95 -7.63 -36.66 -16.11
CA LEU A 95 -8.26 -35.64 -15.26
C LEU A 95 -8.74 -36.22 -13.92
N LYS A 96 -9.39 -37.39 -13.94
CA LYS A 96 -9.85 -38.09 -12.72
C LYS A 96 -8.70 -38.35 -11.74
N GLY A 97 -7.52 -38.74 -12.22
CA GLY A 97 -6.33 -38.95 -11.39
C GLY A 97 -5.59 -37.67 -10.95
N THR A 98 -5.94 -36.51 -11.49
CA THR A 98 -5.30 -35.22 -11.16
C THR A 98 -5.99 -34.59 -9.95
N HIS A 99 -5.24 -34.12 -8.96
CA HIS A 99 -5.77 -33.49 -7.74
C HIS A 99 -5.39 -32.00 -7.69
N ASN A 100 -6.13 -31.19 -6.95
CA ASN A 100 -5.84 -29.76 -6.77
C ASN A 100 -4.38 -29.59 -6.30
N GLY A 101 -3.67 -28.63 -6.87
CA GLY A 101 -2.24 -28.41 -6.65
C GLY A 101 -1.30 -29.25 -7.54
N ASN A 102 -1.79 -30.21 -8.32
CA ASN A 102 -0.95 -30.95 -9.26
C ASN A 102 -0.63 -30.11 -10.50
N LEU A 103 0.60 -30.23 -11.01
CA LEU A 103 1.01 -29.69 -12.30
C LEU A 103 0.66 -30.66 -13.44
N GLN A 104 0.18 -30.11 -14.56
CA GLN A 104 -0.12 -30.84 -15.79
C GLN A 104 0.46 -30.10 -17.01
N GLY A 105 1.07 -30.84 -17.94
CA GLY A 105 1.45 -30.32 -19.26
C GLY A 105 0.23 -30.26 -20.17
N LEU A 106 -0.34 -29.07 -20.36
CA LEU A 106 -1.48 -28.82 -21.27
C LEU A 106 -1.06 -28.08 -22.54
N LYS A 107 0.11 -27.45 -22.55
CA LYS A 107 0.78 -26.88 -23.72
C LYS A 107 2.25 -27.33 -23.70
N ASP A 108 2.93 -27.26 -24.85
CA ASP A 108 4.26 -27.86 -25.02
C ASP A 108 5.37 -27.13 -24.24
N ASP A 109 5.16 -25.86 -23.87
CA ASP A 109 6.22 -24.96 -23.41
C ASP A 109 6.18 -24.64 -21.91
N HIS A 110 5.13 -25.03 -21.18
CA HIS A 110 5.01 -24.82 -19.73
C HIS A 110 3.93 -25.70 -19.09
N SER A 111 3.96 -25.79 -17.75
CA SER A 111 2.96 -26.55 -16.97
C SER A 111 1.86 -25.65 -16.42
N PHE A 112 0.71 -26.27 -16.15
CA PHE A 112 -0.46 -25.66 -15.53
C PHE A 112 -0.74 -26.32 -14.18
N LEU A 113 -0.97 -25.51 -13.16
CA LEU A 113 -1.45 -25.91 -11.85
C LEU A 113 -2.96 -26.13 -11.90
N LEU A 114 -3.45 -27.29 -11.46
CA LEU A 114 -4.88 -27.48 -11.20
C LEU A 114 -5.28 -26.67 -9.96
N LYS A 115 -6.00 -25.55 -10.15
CA LYS A 115 -6.49 -24.72 -9.04
C LYS A 115 -7.66 -25.39 -8.35
N ASN A 116 -8.65 -25.81 -9.12
CA ASN A 116 -9.90 -26.35 -8.61
C ASN A 116 -10.44 -27.43 -9.56
N LYS A 117 -11.07 -28.47 -9.00
CA LYS A 117 -11.75 -29.54 -9.72
C LYS A 117 -12.99 -29.95 -8.96
N GLN A 118 -14.15 -29.76 -9.58
CA GLN A 118 -15.45 -29.97 -8.95
C GLN A 118 -16.42 -30.69 -9.88
N THR A 119 -17.29 -31.50 -9.31
CA THR A 119 -18.37 -32.18 -10.03
C THR A 119 -19.68 -31.46 -9.74
N ILE A 120 -20.50 -31.23 -10.76
CA ILE A 120 -21.80 -30.61 -10.56
C ILE A 120 -22.78 -31.60 -9.91
N PHE A 121 -23.68 -31.10 -9.07
CA PHE A 121 -24.81 -31.85 -8.53
C PHE A 121 -26.05 -31.64 -9.36
N LYS A 122 -26.19 -30.41 -9.87
CA LYS A 122 -27.32 -29.94 -10.63
C LYS A 122 -26.85 -28.89 -11.60
N TRP A 123 -27.62 -28.74 -12.65
CA TRP A 123 -27.50 -27.62 -13.56
C TRP A 123 -28.89 -27.20 -14.01
N GLU A 124 -29.02 -25.91 -14.27
CA GLU A 124 -30.25 -25.26 -14.69
C GLU A 124 -29.94 -24.44 -15.94
N PHE A 125 -30.90 -24.16 -16.80
CA PHE A 125 -30.64 -23.39 -18.02
C PHE A 125 -31.65 -22.30 -18.29
N GLU A 126 -31.23 -21.42 -19.20
CA GLU A 126 -32.04 -20.37 -19.80
C GLU A 126 -31.57 -20.13 -21.24
N GLY A 127 -32.47 -20.12 -22.22
CA GLY A 127 -32.14 -19.78 -23.61
C GLY A 127 -31.52 -20.93 -24.41
N GLU A 128 -30.66 -20.57 -25.35
CA GLU A 128 -29.96 -21.50 -26.24
C GLU A 128 -28.56 -21.83 -25.73
N LEU A 129 -28.25 -23.13 -25.67
CA LEU A 129 -27.01 -23.66 -25.11
C LEU A 129 -26.09 -24.24 -26.18
N LEU A 130 -24.80 -23.92 -26.08
CA LEU A 130 -23.74 -24.80 -26.55
C LEU A 130 -23.66 -25.98 -25.59
N ALA A 131 -24.22 -27.12 -26.00
CA ALA A 131 -24.35 -28.29 -25.13
C ALA A 131 -23.45 -29.44 -25.60
N PHE A 132 -22.74 -30.06 -24.65
CA PHE A 132 -21.79 -31.13 -24.92
C PHE A 132 -22.39 -32.53 -24.64
N SER A 133 -23.26 -32.64 -23.63
CA SER A 133 -24.04 -33.85 -23.32
C SER A 133 -25.30 -33.48 -22.52
N THR A 134 -26.33 -34.35 -22.53
CA THR A 134 -27.54 -34.24 -21.68
C THR A 134 -27.34 -34.82 -20.28
N SER A 135 -26.19 -35.44 -20.02
CA SER A 135 -25.85 -36.04 -18.73
C SER A 135 -25.62 -34.98 -17.64
N ASN A 136 -25.93 -35.32 -16.40
CA ASN A 136 -25.52 -34.54 -15.23
C ASN A 136 -24.08 -34.86 -14.80
N ASP A 137 -23.41 -35.83 -15.45
CA ASP A 137 -22.01 -36.16 -15.22
C ASP A 137 -21.11 -35.10 -15.89
N LEU A 138 -20.90 -33.99 -15.18
CA LEU A 138 -20.00 -32.93 -15.57
C LEU A 138 -19.02 -32.63 -14.43
N THR A 139 -17.73 -32.78 -14.73
CA THR A 139 -16.63 -32.29 -13.90
C THR A 139 -16.02 -31.05 -14.57
N ILE A 140 -15.84 -29.99 -13.80
CA ILE A 140 -15.20 -28.74 -14.21
C ILE A 140 -13.85 -28.66 -13.51
N ALA A 141 -12.79 -28.36 -14.26
CA ALA A 141 -11.45 -28.23 -13.73
C ALA A 141 -10.75 -26.97 -14.27
N ASP A 142 -10.29 -26.12 -13.36
CA ASP A 142 -9.66 -24.85 -13.68
C ASP A 142 -8.15 -24.93 -13.45
N PHE A 143 -7.42 -24.62 -14.50
CA PHE A 143 -5.98 -24.68 -14.57
C PHE A 143 -5.38 -23.29 -14.77
N SER A 144 -4.22 -23.04 -14.19
CA SER A 144 -3.49 -21.78 -14.32
C SER A 144 -1.98 -21.99 -14.44
N SER A 145 -1.28 -21.20 -15.25
CA SER A 145 0.17 -21.27 -15.40
C SER A 145 0.90 -20.01 -14.95
N GLU A 146 2.15 -20.13 -14.50
CA GLU A 146 3.05 -19.00 -14.15
C GLU A 146 3.21 -17.94 -15.26
N LYS A 147 2.83 -18.26 -16.50
CA LYS A 147 2.76 -17.30 -17.61
C LYS A 147 1.49 -16.43 -17.64
N GLY A 148 0.59 -16.58 -16.66
CA GLY A 148 -0.71 -15.89 -16.62
C GLY A 148 -1.78 -16.54 -17.51
N GLU A 149 -1.58 -17.78 -17.94
CA GLU A 149 -2.54 -18.47 -18.80
C GLU A 149 -3.53 -19.31 -17.98
N HIS A 150 -4.81 -19.22 -18.33
CA HIS A 150 -5.89 -19.95 -17.68
C HIS A 150 -6.61 -20.87 -18.65
N ILE A 151 -6.92 -22.10 -18.20
CA ILE A 151 -7.65 -23.09 -18.98
C ILE A 151 -8.73 -23.70 -18.10
N THR A 152 -9.97 -23.72 -18.59
CA THR A 152 -11.04 -24.52 -17.98
C THR A 152 -11.27 -25.76 -18.83
N VAL A 153 -11.40 -26.89 -18.15
CA VAL A 153 -11.65 -28.20 -18.74
C VAL A 153 -13.01 -28.68 -18.27
N PHE A 154 -13.93 -28.91 -19.22
CA PHE A 154 -15.20 -29.57 -18.96
C PHE A 154 -15.06 -31.05 -19.35
N ASP A 155 -15.08 -31.96 -18.39
CA ASP A 155 -15.24 -33.40 -18.62
C ASP A 155 -16.72 -33.74 -18.48
N TRP A 156 -17.37 -33.89 -19.63
CA TRP A 156 -18.81 -34.10 -19.72
C TRP A 156 -19.11 -35.45 -20.35
N ASP A 157 -19.71 -36.35 -19.59
CA ASP A 157 -20.05 -37.70 -20.07
C ASP A 157 -18.81 -38.40 -20.67
N GLN A 158 -17.68 -38.30 -19.95
CA GLN A 158 -16.36 -38.83 -20.30
C GLN A 158 -15.71 -38.22 -21.56
N LYS A 159 -16.24 -37.10 -22.06
CA LYS A 159 -15.66 -36.32 -23.16
C LYS A 159 -15.14 -35.00 -22.62
N ILE A 160 -13.89 -34.71 -22.95
CA ILE A 160 -13.25 -33.49 -22.49
C ILE A 160 -13.33 -32.37 -23.53
N TYR A 161 -13.63 -31.17 -23.07
CA TYR A 161 -13.60 -29.93 -23.81
C TYR A 161 -12.69 -28.92 -23.11
N PHE A 162 -11.76 -28.33 -23.86
CA PHE A 162 -10.82 -27.33 -23.36
C PHE A 162 -11.22 -25.94 -23.79
N TYR A 163 -11.12 -25.00 -22.86
CA TYR A 163 -11.33 -23.58 -23.12
C TYR A 163 -10.13 -22.78 -22.63
N GLN A 164 -9.57 -21.95 -23.50
CA GLN A 164 -8.70 -20.86 -23.08
C GLN A 164 -9.58 -19.82 -22.38
N VAL A 165 -9.18 -19.41 -21.19
CA VAL A 165 -9.92 -18.47 -20.34
C VAL A 165 -9.15 -17.16 -20.25
N GLU A 166 -9.89 -16.07 -20.37
CA GLU A 166 -9.40 -14.70 -20.15
C GLU A 166 -10.36 -14.03 -19.17
N TYR A 167 -9.85 -13.57 -18.03
CA TYR A 167 -10.64 -12.77 -17.09
C TYR A 167 -10.79 -11.35 -17.65
N VAL A 168 -11.99 -10.80 -17.58
CA VAL A 168 -12.30 -9.48 -18.15
C VAL A 168 -13.13 -8.70 -17.12
N PRO A 169 -12.74 -7.47 -16.74
CA PRO A 169 -13.58 -6.64 -15.87
C PRO A 169 -14.97 -6.40 -16.47
N PHE A 170 -15.98 -6.26 -15.61
CA PHE A 170 -17.37 -6.04 -16.04
C PHE A 170 -17.51 -4.83 -16.98
N GLU A 171 -16.84 -3.72 -16.65
CA GLU A 171 -16.87 -2.50 -17.46
C GLU A 171 -16.28 -2.69 -18.87
N GLU A 172 -15.23 -3.49 -19.01
CA GLU A 172 -14.56 -3.75 -20.29
C GLU A 172 -15.44 -4.55 -21.25
N LEU A 173 -16.30 -5.44 -20.72
CA LEU A 173 -17.27 -6.18 -21.52
C LEU A 173 -18.33 -5.27 -22.16
N SER A 174 -18.49 -4.03 -21.67
CA SER A 174 -19.41 -3.02 -22.23
C SER A 174 -20.81 -3.58 -22.47
N LEU A 175 -21.33 -4.36 -21.51
CA LEU A 175 -22.58 -5.11 -21.67
C LEU A 175 -23.78 -4.17 -21.83
N GLN A 176 -24.66 -4.52 -22.76
CA GLN A 176 -25.91 -3.80 -23.05
C GLN A 176 -27.10 -4.76 -23.02
N ASP A 177 -28.31 -4.21 -22.96
CA ASP A 177 -29.55 -5.00 -22.92
C ASP A 177 -29.62 -5.94 -21.70
N LEU A 178 -29.05 -5.49 -20.59
CA LEU A 178 -29.10 -6.17 -19.30
C LEU A 178 -30.53 -6.16 -18.73
N ARG A 179 -30.84 -7.22 -17.97
CA ARG A 179 -32.05 -7.28 -17.15
C ARG A 179 -31.88 -6.41 -15.90
N ALA A 180 -32.98 -5.85 -15.42
CA ALA A 180 -33.01 -5.28 -14.08
C ALA A 180 -32.71 -6.37 -13.03
N HIS A 181 -31.77 -6.12 -12.13
CA HIS A 181 -31.48 -7.04 -11.03
C HIS A 181 -32.70 -7.17 -10.10
N HIS A 182 -33.01 -8.39 -9.70
CA HIS A 182 -34.04 -8.68 -8.70
C HIS A 182 -33.48 -9.65 -7.67
N TYR A 183 -33.63 -9.31 -6.39
CA TYR A 183 -33.24 -10.21 -5.30
C TYR A 183 -34.25 -11.35 -5.17
N SER A 184 -33.81 -12.57 -5.48
CA SER A 184 -34.51 -13.81 -5.14
C SER A 184 -34.22 -14.21 -3.70
N GLU A 185 -34.84 -13.50 -2.76
CA GLU A 185 -34.58 -13.75 -1.35
C GLU A 185 -35.06 -15.16 -0.94
N LYS A 186 -34.14 -16.05 -0.53
CA LYS A 186 -34.52 -17.30 0.13
C LYS A 186 -34.84 -16.99 1.60
N LYS A 187 -36.12 -17.13 1.97
CA LYS A 187 -36.63 -16.82 3.31
C LYS A 187 -36.93 -18.07 4.11
N PHE A 188 -36.53 -18.08 5.37
CA PHE A 188 -36.87 -19.13 6.32
C PHE A 188 -36.77 -18.62 7.77
N ASN A 189 -37.36 -19.34 8.71
CA ASN A 189 -37.28 -18.97 10.13
C ASN A 189 -36.07 -19.62 10.79
N CYS A 190 -35.37 -18.84 11.60
CA CYS A 190 -34.27 -19.33 12.42
C CYS A 190 -34.78 -20.41 13.37
N ALA A 191 -34.32 -21.64 13.18
CA ALA A 191 -34.71 -22.79 13.98
C ALA A 191 -34.11 -22.81 15.41
N HIS A 192 -33.66 -21.66 15.93
CA HIS A 192 -33.27 -21.44 17.33
C HIS A 192 -34.12 -20.33 17.99
N CYS A 193 -34.21 -19.13 17.39
CA CYS A 193 -34.95 -17.99 17.96
C CYS A 193 -36.22 -17.61 17.19
N SER A 194 -36.54 -18.30 16.09
CA SER A 194 -37.68 -18.04 15.20
C SER A 194 -37.64 -16.71 14.43
N ALA A 195 -36.53 -15.96 14.50
CA ALA A 195 -36.31 -14.78 13.66
C ALA A 195 -36.42 -15.11 12.17
N SER A 196 -37.02 -14.23 11.37
CA SER A 196 -37.02 -14.37 9.91
C SER A 196 -35.61 -14.10 9.38
N ILE A 197 -35.06 -15.05 8.63
CA ILE A 197 -33.80 -14.91 7.88
C ILE A 197 -34.16 -14.74 6.41
N ALA A 198 -33.57 -13.73 5.77
CA ALA A 198 -33.69 -13.49 4.33
C ALA A 198 -32.29 -13.51 3.71
N VAL A 199 -32.03 -14.50 2.88
CA VAL A 199 -30.77 -14.64 2.13
C VAL A 199 -30.97 -14.01 0.75
N LYS A 200 -30.43 -12.81 0.54
CA LYS A 200 -30.65 -11.95 -0.62
C LYS A 200 -29.94 -12.44 -1.87
N THR A 201 -28.71 -12.93 -1.70
CA THR A 201 -27.83 -13.31 -2.82
C THR A 201 -27.95 -14.79 -3.21
N TYR A 202 -29.01 -15.50 -2.80
CA TYR A 202 -29.24 -16.88 -3.24
C TYR A 202 -29.35 -16.95 -4.78
N PRO A 203 -28.66 -17.88 -5.46
CA PRO A 203 -27.94 -19.04 -4.93
C PRO A 203 -26.43 -18.84 -4.66
N TYR A 204 -25.89 -17.63 -4.80
CA TYR A 204 -24.48 -17.36 -4.55
C TYR A 204 -24.11 -17.38 -3.07
N ALA A 205 -25.04 -17.02 -2.18
CA ALA A 205 -24.85 -17.24 -0.75
C ALA A 205 -24.84 -18.73 -0.41
N GLN A 206 -23.71 -19.20 0.11
CA GLN A 206 -23.47 -20.61 0.47
C GLN A 206 -23.56 -20.83 1.96
N SER A 207 -23.50 -19.77 2.77
CA SER A 207 -23.75 -19.85 4.20
C SER A 207 -24.35 -18.55 4.74
N CYS A 208 -25.01 -18.64 5.89
CA CYS A 208 -25.57 -17.47 6.58
C CYS A 208 -25.64 -17.65 8.10
N GLY A 209 -25.66 -16.54 8.83
CA GLY A 209 -25.81 -16.47 10.28
C GLY A 209 -27.03 -15.63 10.66
N CYS A 210 -27.82 -16.11 11.63
CA CYS A 210 -28.93 -15.35 12.19
C CYS A 210 -28.40 -14.13 12.98
N ALA A 211 -28.69 -12.92 12.50
CA ALA A 211 -28.27 -11.68 13.15
C ALA A 211 -28.86 -11.45 14.56
N GLN A 212 -29.85 -12.23 14.99
CA GLN A 212 -30.43 -12.10 16.33
C GLN A 212 -29.82 -13.04 17.38
N CYS A 213 -29.41 -14.25 16.99
CA CYS A 213 -28.94 -15.24 17.96
C CYS A 213 -27.65 -15.97 17.56
N GLY A 214 -27.10 -15.71 16.36
CA GLY A 214 -25.89 -16.35 15.85
C GLY A 214 -26.05 -17.83 15.47
N MET A 215 -27.27 -18.33 15.28
CA MET A 215 -27.46 -19.67 14.71
C MET A 215 -27.06 -19.62 13.24
N THR A 216 -26.14 -20.49 12.84
CA THR A 216 -25.58 -20.51 11.49
C THR A 216 -26.17 -21.62 10.64
N TYR A 217 -26.12 -21.40 9.34
CA TYR A 217 -26.63 -22.29 8.32
C TYR A 217 -25.67 -22.34 7.13
N GLU A 218 -25.52 -23.51 6.53
CA GLU A 218 -24.72 -23.70 5.33
C GLU A 218 -25.53 -24.45 4.27
N LEU A 219 -25.25 -24.18 3.00
CA LEU A 219 -25.90 -24.84 1.89
C LEU A 219 -25.27 -26.24 1.77
N ARG A 220 -26.08 -27.28 1.94
CA ARG A 220 -25.63 -28.66 1.71
C ARG A 220 -26.38 -29.24 0.52
N ASN A 221 -25.64 -29.97 -0.33
CA ASN A 221 -26.15 -30.63 -1.53
C ASN A 221 -26.80 -29.67 -2.56
N GLY A 222 -26.43 -28.39 -2.55
CA GLY A 222 -26.91 -27.38 -3.50
C GLY A 222 -28.41 -27.05 -3.44
N ILE A 223 -29.12 -27.44 -2.38
CA ILE A 223 -30.58 -27.29 -2.31
C ILE A 223 -31.00 -26.47 -1.09
N ASP A 224 -30.63 -26.89 0.12
CA ASP A 224 -31.16 -26.30 1.36
C ASP A 224 -30.09 -25.89 2.38
N LEU A 225 -30.39 -24.78 3.06
CA LEU A 225 -29.59 -24.25 4.16
C LEU A 225 -29.88 -25.07 5.43
N GLN A 226 -28.89 -25.82 5.87
CA GLN A 226 -28.95 -26.70 7.04
C GLN A 226 -28.21 -26.08 8.22
N LYS A 227 -28.61 -26.41 9.46
CA LYS A 227 -27.97 -25.87 10.67
C LYS A 227 -26.49 -26.26 10.74
N ALA A 228 -25.63 -25.28 10.95
CA ALA A 228 -24.18 -25.43 11.08
C ALA A 228 -23.63 -25.09 12.49
N GLY A 229 -24.54 -24.86 13.45
CA GLY A 229 -24.20 -24.65 14.87
C GLY A 229 -24.51 -23.23 15.38
N LEU A 230 -24.25 -22.99 16.66
CA LEU A 230 -24.44 -21.69 17.29
C LEU A 230 -23.08 -20.98 17.41
N ARG A 231 -22.96 -19.80 16.80
CA ARG A 231 -21.77 -18.93 16.84
C ARG A 231 -22.19 -17.55 17.29
N LYS A 232 -22.37 -17.43 18.61
CA LYS A 232 -22.97 -16.24 19.22
C LYS A 232 -22.08 -15.02 18.95
N GLU A 233 -22.72 -13.93 18.55
CA GLU A 233 -22.10 -12.62 18.43
C GLU A 233 -21.73 -12.05 19.80
N ASP A 234 -20.47 -11.63 19.94
CA ASP A 234 -19.91 -11.03 21.14
C ASP A 234 -19.25 -9.66 20.87
N GLY A 235 -19.16 -9.24 19.60
CA GLY A 235 -18.49 -8.02 19.15
C GLY A 235 -19.45 -6.90 18.76
N TYR A 236 -18.93 -5.67 18.67
CA TYR A 236 -19.66 -4.54 18.12
C TYR A 236 -19.46 -4.48 16.60
N ILE A 237 -20.55 -4.58 15.84
CA ILE A 237 -20.54 -4.40 14.38
C ILE A 237 -20.46 -2.89 14.06
N PHE A 238 -19.29 -2.42 13.64
CA PHE A 238 -19.09 -0.99 13.34
C PHE A 238 -19.84 -0.52 12.09
N ILE A 239 -19.95 -1.39 11.09
CA ILE A 239 -20.72 -1.15 9.87
C ILE A 239 -21.91 -2.13 9.83
N PRO A 240 -23.11 -1.72 10.27
CA PRO A 240 -24.25 -2.63 10.40
C PRO A 240 -24.66 -3.30 9.07
N LEU A 241 -25.22 -4.51 9.16
CA LEU A 241 -25.84 -5.18 8.02
C LEU A 241 -26.91 -4.28 7.38
N GLY A 242 -26.97 -4.27 6.04
CA GLY A 242 -27.83 -3.41 5.23
C GLY A 242 -27.28 -2.00 5.00
N SER A 243 -26.14 -1.63 5.62
CA SER A 243 -25.49 -0.35 5.33
C SER A 243 -25.07 -0.28 3.86
N LYS A 244 -25.26 0.87 3.24
CA LYS A 244 -24.84 1.14 1.86
C LYS A 244 -23.72 2.16 1.85
N GLY A 245 -22.72 1.91 1.03
CA GLY A 245 -21.56 2.78 0.92
C GLY A 245 -20.81 2.55 -0.39
N LYS A 246 -19.86 3.43 -0.67
CA LYS A 246 -19.13 3.47 -1.93
C LYS A 246 -17.63 3.26 -1.70
N ILE A 247 -17.02 2.31 -2.40
CA ILE A 247 -15.57 2.02 -2.37
C ILE A 247 -15.08 1.91 -3.80
N ASN A 248 -14.00 2.62 -4.16
CA ASN A 248 -13.42 2.64 -5.51
C ASN A 248 -14.46 2.83 -6.62
N ASP A 249 -15.34 3.79 -6.39
CA ASP A 249 -16.44 4.13 -7.26
C ASP A 249 -17.60 3.11 -7.41
N ILE A 250 -17.54 2.00 -6.68
CA ILE A 250 -18.55 0.95 -6.67
C ILE A 250 -19.46 1.08 -5.45
N GLU A 251 -20.78 1.03 -5.66
CA GLU A 251 -21.77 0.99 -4.58
C GLU A 251 -21.94 -0.43 -4.03
N TYR A 252 -21.83 -0.58 -2.72
CA TYR A 252 -21.96 -1.85 -2.04
C TYR A 252 -23.02 -1.79 -0.94
N GLU A 253 -23.69 -2.92 -0.72
CA GLU A 253 -24.46 -3.19 0.49
C GLU A 253 -23.71 -4.18 1.38
N VAL A 254 -23.64 -3.92 2.69
CA VAL A 254 -23.11 -4.86 3.68
C VAL A 254 -24.14 -5.96 3.92
N ILE A 255 -23.84 -7.18 3.52
CA ILE A 255 -24.75 -8.33 3.60
C ILE A 255 -24.33 -9.38 4.64
N GLY A 256 -23.07 -9.35 5.07
CA GLY A 256 -22.51 -10.29 6.04
C GLY A 256 -21.50 -9.62 6.98
N TYR A 257 -21.37 -10.19 8.17
CA TYR A 257 -20.37 -9.85 9.17
C TYR A 257 -19.90 -11.14 9.84
N VAL A 258 -18.59 -11.36 9.87
CA VAL A 258 -17.98 -12.50 10.55
C VAL A 258 -16.82 -12.02 11.41
N ARG A 259 -16.66 -12.64 12.58
CA ARG A 259 -15.42 -12.54 13.36
C ARG A 259 -14.66 -13.83 13.22
N LYS A 260 -13.40 -13.73 12.77
CA LYS A 260 -12.50 -14.87 12.55
C LYS A 260 -11.42 -14.88 13.63
N GLU A 261 -10.94 -16.08 13.96
CA GLU A 261 -9.86 -16.31 14.93
C GLU A 261 -8.80 -17.23 14.31
N GLU A 262 -7.53 -16.85 14.41
CA GLU A 262 -6.40 -17.70 14.02
C GLU A 262 -6.33 -18.97 14.88
N GLN A 263 -6.01 -20.09 14.25
CA GLN A 263 -5.83 -21.39 14.91
C GLN A 263 -4.37 -21.59 15.34
N ASN A 264 -3.84 -20.64 16.10
CA ASN A 264 -2.49 -20.69 16.68
C ASN A 264 -2.53 -20.33 18.18
N GLU A 265 -1.36 -20.22 18.82
CA GLU A 265 -1.25 -19.88 20.23
C GLU A 265 -1.69 -18.44 20.55
N TYR A 266 -1.54 -17.53 19.58
CA TYR A 266 -1.87 -16.10 19.72
C TYR A 266 -3.37 -15.84 19.64
N LYS A 267 -4.11 -16.67 18.89
CA LYS A 267 -5.55 -16.56 18.66
C LYS A 267 -5.95 -15.14 18.23
N SER A 268 -5.19 -14.55 17.33
CA SER A 268 -5.48 -13.22 16.78
C SER A 268 -6.88 -13.21 16.18
N GLN A 269 -7.64 -12.15 16.43
CA GLN A 269 -9.03 -12.03 15.97
C GLN A 269 -9.20 -10.78 15.12
N TRP A 270 -9.94 -10.92 14.03
CA TRP A 270 -10.30 -9.81 13.15
C TRP A 270 -11.78 -9.91 12.75
N SER A 271 -12.33 -8.78 12.33
CA SER A 271 -13.68 -8.70 11.78
C SER A 271 -13.63 -8.63 10.27
N GLU A 272 -14.57 -9.25 9.58
CA GLU A 272 -14.71 -9.15 8.14
C GLU A 272 -16.17 -8.88 7.78
N TYR A 273 -16.38 -7.90 6.90
CA TYR A 273 -17.69 -7.51 6.41
C TYR A 273 -17.82 -7.92 4.95
N THR A 274 -18.84 -8.70 4.63
CA THR A 274 -19.16 -9.11 3.25
C THR A 274 -20.00 -8.04 2.59
N LEU A 275 -19.52 -7.57 1.45
CA LEU A 275 -20.12 -6.55 0.61
C LEU A 275 -20.65 -7.18 -0.67
N PHE A 276 -21.77 -6.67 -1.20
CA PHE A 276 -22.31 -7.12 -2.47
C PHE A 276 -22.76 -5.98 -3.37
N ASN A 277 -22.47 -6.14 -4.66
CA ASN A 277 -22.98 -5.35 -5.76
C ASN A 277 -23.44 -6.31 -6.89
N PRO A 278 -24.59 -6.08 -7.55
CA PRO A 278 -25.09 -6.98 -8.60
C PRO A 278 -24.21 -7.12 -9.85
N GLN A 279 -23.37 -6.13 -10.15
CA GLN A 279 -22.44 -6.10 -11.28
C GLN A 279 -21.03 -6.52 -10.86
N GLU A 280 -20.55 -5.95 -9.76
CA GLU A 280 -19.17 -6.16 -9.29
C GLU A 280 -19.03 -7.39 -8.37
N GLY A 281 -20.14 -8.02 -8.00
CA GLY A 281 -20.17 -9.21 -7.15
C GLY A 281 -19.78 -8.93 -5.70
N PHE A 282 -19.01 -9.85 -5.12
CA PHE A 282 -18.64 -9.79 -3.71
C PHE A 282 -17.32 -9.07 -3.48
N ALA A 283 -17.25 -8.36 -2.36
CA ALA A 283 -16.02 -7.83 -1.82
C ALA A 283 -16.04 -7.94 -0.29
N PHE A 284 -14.90 -7.71 0.35
CA PHE A 284 -14.78 -7.81 1.80
C PHE A 284 -14.06 -6.60 2.38
N LEU A 285 -14.45 -6.20 3.59
CA LEU A 285 -13.67 -5.28 4.42
C LEU A 285 -13.14 -6.06 5.60
N SER A 286 -11.83 -6.24 5.68
CA SER A 286 -11.17 -6.86 6.83
C SER A 286 -10.68 -5.76 7.78
N GLU A 287 -11.05 -5.87 9.05
CA GLU A 287 -10.66 -4.96 10.13
C GLU A 287 -9.86 -5.71 11.20
N TYR A 288 -8.63 -5.26 11.41
CA TYR A 288 -7.76 -5.72 12.49
C TYR A 288 -7.14 -4.54 13.22
N GLN A 289 -7.41 -4.43 14.53
CA GLN A 289 -6.89 -3.38 15.41
C GLN A 289 -7.11 -1.94 14.88
N GLY A 290 -8.24 -1.68 14.25
CA GLY A 290 -8.62 -0.40 13.67
C GLY A 290 -8.04 -0.11 12.28
N HIS A 291 -7.26 -1.04 11.71
CA HIS A 291 -6.77 -0.97 10.34
C HIS A 291 -7.71 -1.71 9.40
N TRP A 292 -8.00 -1.10 8.25
CA TRP A 292 -8.99 -1.60 7.30
C TRP A 292 -8.35 -1.96 5.96
N ILE A 293 -8.73 -3.11 5.44
CA ILE A 293 -8.30 -3.63 4.15
C ILE A 293 -9.55 -3.95 3.32
N TYR A 294 -9.62 -3.40 2.11
CA TYR A 294 -10.62 -3.79 1.12
C TYR A 294 -10.07 -4.94 0.29
N VAL A 295 -10.84 -6.02 0.18
CA VAL A 295 -10.41 -7.29 -0.42
C VAL A 295 -11.41 -7.71 -1.49
N ARG A 296 -10.92 -8.19 -2.65
CA ARG A 296 -11.72 -8.79 -3.72
C ARG A 296 -11.06 -10.04 -4.24
N GLU A 297 -11.85 -11.04 -4.62
CA GLU A 297 -11.34 -12.20 -5.36
C GLU A 297 -10.84 -11.74 -6.74
N GLN A 298 -9.73 -12.32 -7.20
CA GLN A 298 -9.17 -12.05 -8.52
C GLN A 298 -8.88 -13.35 -9.24
N GLY A 299 -9.40 -13.45 -10.46
CA GLY A 299 -9.15 -14.57 -11.35
C GLY A 299 -7.79 -14.50 -12.04
N ASP A 300 -7.44 -13.32 -12.57
CA ASP A 300 -6.10 -12.99 -13.04
C ASP A 300 -5.25 -12.64 -11.81
N SER A 301 -4.46 -13.62 -11.36
CA SER A 301 -3.77 -13.59 -10.08
C SER A 301 -2.32 -14.03 -10.23
N PRO A 302 -1.46 -13.77 -9.23
CA PRO A 302 -0.19 -14.47 -9.13
C PRO A 302 -0.42 -15.98 -9.11
N ILE A 303 0.48 -16.74 -9.73
CA ILE A 303 0.40 -18.20 -9.77
C ILE A 303 1.68 -18.76 -9.16
N LEU A 304 1.53 -19.43 -8.02
CA LEU A 304 2.64 -20.07 -7.30
C LEU A 304 2.57 -21.58 -7.54
N THR A 305 3.54 -22.13 -8.26
CA THR A 305 3.66 -23.59 -8.44
C THR A 305 4.32 -24.28 -7.25
N ASN A 306 4.88 -23.51 -6.32
CA ASN A 306 5.50 -24.00 -5.08
C ASN A 306 4.95 -23.23 -3.86
N ALA A 307 4.44 -23.97 -2.87
CA ALA A 307 3.87 -23.43 -1.64
C ALA A 307 4.90 -22.78 -0.69
N ARG A 308 6.22 -22.96 -0.91
CA ARG A 308 7.29 -22.43 -0.03
C ARG A 308 7.79 -21.03 -0.41
N HIS A 309 7.17 -20.36 -1.38
CA HIS A 309 7.58 -19.02 -1.78
C HIS A 309 7.43 -18.03 -0.63
N LYS A 310 8.52 -17.36 -0.25
CA LYS A 310 8.49 -16.22 0.70
C LYS A 310 8.23 -14.88 0.00
N GLU A 311 8.27 -14.85 -1.33
CA GLU A 311 8.04 -13.67 -2.13
C GLU A 311 7.28 -14.05 -3.40
N LEU A 312 6.48 -13.13 -3.94
CA LEU A 312 5.87 -13.24 -5.25
C LEU A 312 6.08 -11.95 -6.03
N THR A 313 6.16 -12.04 -7.36
CA THR A 313 6.25 -10.87 -8.25
C THR A 313 5.05 -10.85 -9.18
N TYR A 314 4.32 -9.74 -9.18
CA TYR A 314 3.15 -9.53 -10.04
C TYR A 314 3.19 -8.08 -10.57
N GLU A 315 2.97 -7.91 -11.88
CA GLU A 315 3.04 -6.59 -12.54
C GLU A 315 4.28 -5.75 -12.19
N LYS A 316 5.46 -6.39 -12.11
CA LYS A 316 6.75 -5.77 -11.74
C LYS A 316 6.83 -5.25 -10.29
N LYS A 317 5.86 -5.58 -9.44
CA LYS A 317 5.90 -5.34 -7.99
C LYS A 317 6.22 -6.65 -7.27
N THR A 318 7.11 -6.58 -6.28
CA THR A 318 7.48 -7.73 -5.45
C THR A 318 6.76 -7.64 -4.11
N PHE A 319 6.02 -8.67 -3.75
CA PHE A 319 5.29 -8.80 -2.50
C PHE A 319 5.99 -9.82 -1.61
N GLN A 320 6.09 -9.53 -0.32
CA GLN A 320 6.75 -10.38 0.67
C GLN A 320 5.72 -11.09 1.53
N LEU A 321 5.94 -12.37 1.83
CA LEU A 321 5.07 -13.16 2.70
C LEU A 321 5.06 -12.55 4.10
N TYR A 322 3.88 -12.06 4.50
CA TYR A 322 3.62 -11.40 5.77
C TYR A 322 3.06 -12.37 6.81
N ASN A 323 2.09 -13.20 6.45
CA ASN A 323 1.47 -14.14 7.38
C ASN A 323 1.05 -15.43 6.67
N SER A 324 0.98 -16.51 7.44
CA SER A 324 0.56 -17.85 6.98
C SER A 324 -0.18 -18.53 8.13
N TYR A 325 -1.49 -18.73 7.99
CA TYR A 325 -2.33 -19.17 9.11
C TYR A 325 -3.56 -19.95 8.66
N SER A 326 -4.06 -20.79 9.55
CA SER A 326 -5.42 -21.33 9.49
C SER A 326 -6.32 -20.56 10.44
N TYR A 327 -7.61 -20.51 10.15
CA TYR A 327 -8.55 -19.73 10.94
C TYR A 327 -9.92 -20.40 11.07
N LYS A 328 -10.79 -19.85 11.90
CA LYS A 328 -12.18 -20.30 12.06
C LYS A 328 -13.10 -19.12 12.31
N ALA A 329 -14.34 -19.20 11.86
CA ALA A 329 -15.37 -18.22 12.23
C ALA A 329 -15.89 -18.50 13.66
N ILE A 330 -15.77 -17.51 14.56
CA ILE A 330 -16.25 -17.59 15.95
C ILE A 330 -17.59 -16.89 16.17
N SER A 331 -17.94 -15.95 15.28
CA SER A 331 -19.23 -15.27 15.23
C SER A 331 -19.59 -14.99 13.78
N ALA A 332 -20.88 -15.06 13.43
CA ALA A 332 -21.35 -14.69 12.10
C ALA A 332 -22.80 -14.18 12.11
N ALA A 333 -23.07 -13.17 11.29
CA ALA A 333 -24.39 -12.61 11.04
C ALA A 333 -24.50 -12.21 9.56
N GLY A 334 -25.67 -12.42 8.94
CA GLY A 334 -25.88 -12.13 7.52
C GLY A 334 -25.46 -13.30 6.62
N GLU A 335 -25.10 -13.05 5.37
CA GLU A 335 -24.84 -14.09 4.36
C GLU A 335 -23.44 -13.98 3.76
N PHE A 336 -22.91 -15.12 3.28
CA PHE A 336 -21.54 -15.26 2.79
C PHE A 336 -21.49 -16.08 1.49
N PRO A 337 -20.61 -15.71 0.54
CA PRO A 337 -20.49 -16.37 -0.76
C PRO A 337 -19.90 -17.80 -0.70
N TYR A 338 -19.21 -18.15 0.39
CA TYR A 338 -18.61 -19.48 0.60
C TYR A 338 -19.08 -20.08 1.92
N ASN A 339 -18.76 -21.35 2.16
CA ASN A 339 -18.98 -21.97 3.45
C ASN A 339 -17.90 -21.57 4.47
N ILE A 340 -18.14 -20.47 5.21
CA ILE A 340 -17.20 -19.97 6.22
C ILE A 340 -17.17 -20.79 7.52
N PHE A 341 -17.94 -21.89 7.59
CA PHE A 341 -18.20 -22.63 8.82
C PHE A 341 -17.41 -23.95 8.95
N ASP A 342 -17.07 -24.59 7.83
CA ASP A 342 -16.29 -25.83 7.77
C ASP A 342 -14.80 -25.60 7.38
N ASN A 343 -14.31 -24.37 7.56
CA ASN A 343 -13.00 -23.87 7.14
C ASN A 343 -11.81 -24.23 8.07
N TRP A 344 -11.89 -25.34 8.79
CA TRP A 344 -10.86 -25.68 9.79
C TRP A 344 -9.53 -26.16 9.18
N LYS A 345 -9.54 -26.56 7.90
CA LYS A 345 -8.37 -27.00 7.13
C LYS A 345 -7.82 -25.93 6.19
N SER A 346 -8.49 -24.78 6.13
CA SER A 346 -8.16 -23.67 5.26
C SER A 346 -6.81 -23.07 5.66
N GLU A 347 -6.00 -22.75 4.67
CA GLU A 347 -4.76 -22.03 4.88
C GLU A 347 -4.79 -20.73 4.07
N ALA A 348 -4.61 -19.61 4.76
CA ALA A 348 -4.43 -18.29 4.16
C ALA A 348 -2.96 -17.88 4.22
N ARG A 349 -2.46 -17.34 3.11
CA ARG A 349 -1.11 -16.80 2.99
C ARG A 349 -1.19 -15.40 2.44
N GLU A 350 -0.65 -14.45 3.20
CA GLU A 350 -0.75 -13.02 2.90
C GLU A 350 0.60 -12.50 2.43
N PHE A 351 0.66 -11.90 1.25
CA PHE A 351 1.86 -11.30 0.67
C PHE A 351 1.66 -9.80 0.51
N ILE A 352 2.50 -8.99 1.14
CA ILE A 352 2.32 -7.53 1.19
C ILE A 352 3.35 -6.79 0.34
N ASN A 353 2.88 -5.74 -0.33
CA ASN A 353 3.66 -4.62 -0.85
C ASN A 353 2.83 -3.37 -0.55
N PRO A 354 2.90 -2.84 0.69
CA PRO A 354 1.98 -1.80 1.14
C PRO A 354 1.96 -0.60 0.19
N PRO A 355 0.77 -0.10 -0.18
CA PRO A 355 -0.53 -0.35 0.46
C PRO A 355 -1.34 -1.54 -0.10
N HIS A 356 -0.74 -2.44 -0.87
CA HIS A 356 -1.44 -3.56 -1.52
C HIS A 356 -0.99 -4.91 -0.96
N MET A 357 -1.82 -5.94 -1.13
CA MET A 357 -1.48 -7.32 -0.84
C MET A 357 -2.14 -8.31 -1.79
N TRP A 358 -1.63 -9.52 -1.77
CA TRP A 358 -2.23 -10.71 -2.34
C TRP A 358 -2.46 -11.73 -1.23
N ILE A 359 -3.63 -12.34 -1.21
CA ILE A 359 -4.02 -13.40 -0.27
C ILE A 359 -4.24 -14.66 -1.10
N GLU A 360 -3.48 -15.71 -0.82
CA GLU A 360 -3.73 -17.06 -1.32
C GLU A 360 -4.52 -17.82 -0.28
N GLU A 361 -5.73 -18.25 -0.61
CA GLU A 361 -6.50 -19.17 0.23
C GLU A 361 -6.54 -20.56 -0.39
N ARG A 362 -6.20 -21.56 0.41
CA ARG A 362 -6.18 -22.97 0.01
C ARG A 362 -7.20 -23.74 0.81
N GLU A 363 -8.17 -24.28 0.09
CA GLU A 363 -9.26 -25.10 0.63
C GLU A 363 -9.20 -26.51 0.08
N PRO A 364 -9.35 -27.56 0.91
CA PRO A 364 -9.34 -28.93 0.42
C PRO A 364 -10.40 -29.24 -0.64
N ASN A 365 -11.59 -28.62 -0.52
CA ASN A 365 -12.73 -28.89 -1.39
C ASN A 365 -12.85 -27.86 -2.54
N GLU A 366 -12.54 -26.58 -2.27
CA GLU A 366 -12.68 -25.50 -3.25
C GLU A 366 -11.39 -25.18 -4.01
N GLY A 367 -10.26 -25.75 -3.62
CA GLY A 367 -8.99 -25.57 -4.31
C GLY A 367 -8.24 -24.31 -3.89
N ILE A 368 -7.78 -23.52 -4.86
CA ILE A 368 -6.93 -22.34 -4.61
C ILE A 368 -7.63 -21.09 -5.14
N ALA A 369 -7.97 -20.17 -4.23
CA ALA A 369 -8.49 -18.85 -4.53
C ALA A 369 -7.43 -17.77 -4.25
N TRP A 370 -7.51 -16.66 -4.99
CA TRP A 370 -6.63 -15.52 -4.80
C TRP A 370 -7.44 -14.25 -4.63
N TYR A 371 -7.02 -13.42 -3.68
CA TYR A 371 -7.66 -12.15 -3.42
C TYR A 371 -6.63 -11.02 -3.46
N SER A 372 -7.00 -9.91 -4.07
CA SER A 372 -6.25 -8.65 -3.97
C SER A 372 -6.79 -7.86 -2.78
N GLY A 373 -5.89 -7.35 -1.94
CA GLY A 373 -6.22 -6.46 -0.84
C GLY A 373 -5.56 -5.08 -0.99
N GLU A 374 -6.23 -4.03 -0.53
CA GLU A 374 -5.67 -2.69 -0.45
C GLU A 374 -6.05 -1.98 0.86
N HIS A 375 -5.15 -1.13 1.35
CA HIS A 375 -5.42 -0.31 2.53
C HIS A 375 -6.53 0.71 2.27
N VAL A 376 -7.50 0.77 3.19
CA VAL A 376 -8.54 1.80 3.20
C VAL A 376 -8.45 2.65 4.46
N ASN A 377 -8.52 3.96 4.29
CA ASN A 377 -8.55 4.88 5.42
C ASN A 377 -9.89 4.79 6.17
N ALA A 378 -9.85 4.46 7.46
CA ALA A 378 -11.04 4.31 8.31
C ALA A 378 -11.97 5.53 8.30
N LYS A 379 -11.44 6.77 8.26
CA LYS A 379 -12.26 7.99 8.22
C LYS A 379 -12.97 8.16 6.87
N LYS A 380 -12.32 7.79 5.77
CA LYS A 380 -12.95 7.79 4.43
C LYS A 380 -14.06 6.73 4.39
N LEU A 381 -13.80 5.54 4.94
CA LEU A 381 -14.75 4.45 5.01
C LEU A 381 -15.98 4.81 5.85
N GLY A 382 -15.79 5.35 7.07
CA GLY A 382 -16.88 5.77 7.94
C GLY A 382 -17.78 6.82 7.28
N LYS A 383 -17.20 7.80 6.57
CA LYS A 383 -17.99 8.76 5.77
C LYS A 383 -18.80 8.08 4.67
N SER A 384 -18.21 7.09 3.99
CA SER A 384 -18.85 6.41 2.87
C SER A 384 -20.07 5.59 3.29
N PHE A 385 -20.00 4.91 4.44
CA PHE A 385 -21.10 4.10 4.98
C PHE A 385 -21.98 4.87 5.99
N SER A 386 -21.81 6.19 6.11
CA SER A 386 -22.53 7.04 7.08
C SER A 386 -22.39 6.58 8.54
N VAL A 387 -21.22 6.02 8.89
CA VAL A 387 -20.87 5.58 10.24
C VAL A 387 -20.15 6.70 11.00
N LEU A 388 -20.67 7.03 12.19
CA LEU A 388 -20.15 8.13 13.02
C LEU A 388 -18.80 7.79 13.67
N THR A 389 -18.63 6.54 14.12
CA THR A 389 -17.48 6.12 14.91
C THR A 389 -16.86 4.85 14.32
N MET A 390 -15.58 4.95 13.97
CA MET A 390 -14.75 3.83 13.53
C MET A 390 -13.74 3.48 14.64
N PRO A 391 -13.28 2.22 14.74
CA PRO A 391 -12.24 1.85 15.70
C PRO A 391 -10.96 2.67 15.47
N TYR A 392 -10.28 3.03 16.56
CA TYR A 392 -9.02 3.75 16.46
C TYR A 392 -7.89 2.78 16.08
N PRO A 393 -7.01 3.14 15.12
CA PRO A 393 -5.91 2.28 14.72
C PRO A 393 -4.88 2.15 15.86
N HIS A 394 -4.58 0.91 16.24
CA HIS A 394 -3.52 0.57 17.18
C HIS A 394 -2.31 -0.03 16.43
N GLY A 395 -1.10 0.35 16.82
CA GLY A 395 0.12 -0.11 16.18
C GLY A 395 0.20 0.26 14.69
N MET A 396 0.95 -0.53 13.92
CA MET A 396 1.05 -0.41 12.46
C MET A 396 0.26 -1.52 11.77
N GLY A 397 -0.62 -1.13 10.86
CA GLY A 397 -1.35 -2.09 10.02
C GLY A 397 -0.46 -2.73 8.97
N ALA A 398 -0.80 -3.96 8.56
CA ALA A 398 -0.08 -4.72 7.54
C ALA A 398 0.09 -3.93 6.23
N LEU A 399 -0.95 -3.20 5.81
CA LEU A 399 -0.94 -2.39 4.58
C LEU A 399 -0.91 -0.89 4.83
N GLU A 400 -0.84 -0.45 6.08
CA GLU A 400 -0.85 0.98 6.37
C GLU A 400 0.33 1.65 5.65
N PRO A 401 0.10 2.67 4.81
CA PRO A 401 1.19 3.35 4.13
C PRO A 401 2.17 3.88 5.17
N SER A 402 3.42 3.40 5.13
CA SER A 402 4.44 3.82 6.10
C SER A 402 4.77 5.31 5.97
N GLY A 403 4.32 5.97 4.90
CA GLY A 403 4.78 7.29 4.47
C GLY A 403 6.17 7.21 3.86
N TYR A 404 6.55 6.01 3.38
CA TYR A 404 7.85 5.73 2.81
C TYR A 404 8.10 6.60 1.57
N VAL A 405 9.19 7.37 1.63
CA VAL A 405 9.79 7.97 0.45
C VAL A 405 10.91 7.03 0.02
N SER A 406 10.88 6.57 -1.24
CA SER A 406 11.89 5.65 -1.73
C SER A 406 13.30 6.19 -1.47
N ARG A 407 14.27 5.32 -1.15
CA ARG A 407 15.65 5.75 -0.90
C ARG A 407 16.21 6.58 -2.07
N ASN A 408 15.81 6.23 -3.30
CA ASN A 408 16.21 6.93 -4.51
C ASN A 408 15.58 8.34 -4.60
N ASP A 409 14.29 8.47 -4.31
CA ASP A 409 13.61 9.77 -4.36
C ASP A 409 14.08 10.68 -3.22
N LEU A 410 14.28 10.12 -2.02
CA LEU A 410 14.85 10.84 -0.90
C LEU A 410 16.27 11.34 -1.24
N PHE A 411 17.09 10.50 -1.88
CA PHE A 411 18.41 10.90 -2.35
C PHE A 411 18.33 12.01 -3.40
N LYS A 412 17.48 11.89 -4.43
CA LYS A 412 17.29 12.89 -5.48
C LYS A 412 16.81 14.23 -4.93
N ILE A 413 15.81 14.22 -4.04
CA ILE A 413 15.27 15.43 -3.39
C ILE A 413 16.34 16.08 -2.51
N THR A 414 17.10 15.29 -1.76
CA THR A 414 18.20 15.80 -0.93
C THR A 414 19.30 16.41 -1.81
N LEU A 415 19.68 15.75 -2.91
CA LEU A 415 20.66 16.25 -3.86
C LEU A 415 20.21 17.55 -4.53
N LEU A 416 18.94 17.64 -4.93
CA LEU A 416 18.35 18.86 -5.46
C LEU A 416 18.39 19.98 -4.43
N GLY A 417 18.02 19.70 -3.17
CA GLY A 417 18.11 20.67 -2.08
C GLY A 417 19.53 21.16 -1.84
N LEU A 418 20.52 20.26 -1.84
CA LEU A 418 21.95 20.61 -1.71
C LEU A 418 22.40 21.53 -2.84
N LEU A 419 22.04 21.18 -4.08
CA LEU A 419 22.36 21.98 -5.26
C LEU A 419 21.74 23.38 -5.17
N VAL A 420 20.48 23.50 -4.75
CA VAL A 420 19.82 24.79 -4.57
C VAL A 420 20.50 25.62 -3.48
N ILE A 421 20.85 25.03 -2.33
CA ILE A 421 21.56 25.75 -1.25
C ILE A 421 22.93 26.23 -1.73
N LEU A 422 23.68 25.39 -2.46
CA LEU A 422 24.98 25.76 -3.01
C LEU A 422 24.87 26.88 -4.06
N LEU A 423 23.87 26.80 -4.95
CA LEU A 423 23.62 27.85 -5.93
C LEU A 423 23.26 29.17 -5.26
N VAL A 424 22.33 29.18 -4.29
CA VAL A 424 21.97 30.38 -3.55
C VAL A 424 23.18 30.95 -2.80
N HIS A 425 23.97 30.10 -2.14
CA HIS A 425 25.20 30.54 -1.48
C HIS A 425 26.19 31.14 -2.47
N PHE A 426 26.43 30.49 -3.61
CA PHE A 426 27.31 31.01 -4.66
C PHE A 426 26.80 32.35 -5.19
N SER A 427 25.51 32.47 -5.53
CA SER A 427 24.91 33.70 -6.02
C SER A 427 25.03 34.86 -5.03
N ILE A 428 24.82 34.63 -3.74
CA ILE A 428 24.96 35.67 -2.70
C ILE A 428 26.41 36.12 -2.56
N ASN A 429 27.38 35.20 -2.66
CA ASN A 429 28.80 35.49 -2.44
C ASN A 429 29.55 35.92 -3.70
N MET A 430 29.04 35.65 -4.90
CA MET A 430 29.68 36.04 -6.17
C MET A 430 29.88 37.55 -6.31
N SER A 431 29.05 38.36 -5.63
CA SER A 431 29.13 39.83 -5.65
C SER A 431 29.98 40.43 -4.53
N LYS A 432 30.62 39.61 -3.67
CA LYS A 432 31.39 40.07 -2.50
C LYS A 432 32.75 40.64 -2.92
N GLN A 433 33.13 41.77 -2.33
CA GLN A 433 34.32 42.53 -2.71
C GLN A 433 35.56 42.19 -1.87
N GLU A 434 35.39 41.73 -0.62
CA GLU A 434 36.49 41.48 0.33
C GLU A 434 37.51 42.62 0.43
N ARG A 435 37.03 43.87 0.41
CA ARG A 435 37.91 45.04 0.37
C ARG A 435 38.51 45.31 1.75
N ILE A 436 39.84 45.30 1.85
CA ILE A 436 40.56 45.69 3.07
C ILE A 436 40.36 47.20 3.29
N LEU A 437 39.76 47.57 4.41
CA LEU A 437 39.56 48.97 4.81
C LEU A 437 40.76 49.50 5.58
N MET A 438 41.36 48.65 6.43
CA MET A 438 42.52 48.98 7.25
C MET A 438 43.27 47.69 7.59
N GLU A 439 44.58 47.80 7.70
CA GLU A 439 45.46 46.77 8.24
C GLU A 439 46.60 47.43 9.01
N LYS A 440 46.70 47.20 10.31
CA LYS A 440 47.70 47.86 11.15
C LYS A 440 48.07 47.02 12.38
N THR A 441 49.35 47.08 12.74
CA THR A 441 49.88 46.58 14.01
C THR A 441 50.00 47.74 15.00
N TYR A 442 49.43 47.57 16.18
CA TYR A 442 49.45 48.53 17.27
C TYR A 442 50.39 48.03 18.37
N ASN A 443 51.29 48.89 18.83
CA ASN A 443 52.21 48.58 19.91
C ASN A 443 51.67 49.18 21.22
N PHE A 444 51.70 48.40 22.29
CA PHE A 444 51.36 48.90 23.61
C PHE A 444 52.51 49.75 24.17
N PRO A 445 52.21 50.89 24.83
CA PRO A 445 53.23 51.63 25.57
C PRO A 445 53.64 50.85 26.83
N ASP A 446 54.87 51.05 27.29
CA ASP A 446 55.38 50.38 28.50
C ASP A 446 54.63 50.81 29.78
N SER A 447 53.99 51.98 29.77
CA SER A 447 53.32 52.59 30.91
C SER A 447 51.83 52.25 31.05
N SER A 448 51.22 51.58 30.05
CA SER A 448 49.79 51.28 30.07
C SER A 448 49.48 49.87 29.55
N ASN A 449 48.43 49.27 30.08
CA ASN A 449 47.86 48.02 29.59
C ASN A 449 46.69 48.24 28.63
N THR A 450 46.36 49.49 28.32
CA THR A 450 45.29 49.87 27.41
C THR A 450 45.79 50.87 26.39
N ILE A 451 45.37 50.71 25.14
CA ILE A 451 45.53 51.67 24.06
C ILE A 451 44.15 52.06 23.53
N SER A 452 43.97 53.36 23.24
CA SER A 452 42.76 53.88 22.61
C SER A 452 43.14 54.63 21.34
N GLU A 453 42.50 54.31 20.23
CA GLU A 453 42.83 54.83 18.90
C GLU A 453 41.59 55.17 18.10
N VAL A 454 41.67 56.23 17.30
CA VAL A 454 40.61 56.63 16.36
C VAL A 454 41.16 56.56 14.95
N THR A 455 40.51 55.81 14.07
CA THR A 455 41.00 55.61 12.71
C THR A 455 40.68 56.78 11.78
N GLU A 456 41.34 56.80 10.63
CA GLU A 456 40.89 57.61 9.50
C GLU A 456 39.50 57.17 9.01
N LYS A 457 38.81 58.08 8.31
CA LYS A 457 37.48 57.83 7.75
C LYS A 457 37.58 56.99 6.49
N PHE A 458 36.68 56.01 6.34
CA PHE A 458 36.52 55.20 5.14
C PHE A 458 35.05 55.15 4.69
N ARG A 459 34.83 54.93 3.39
CA ARG A 459 33.48 54.92 2.79
C ARG A 459 33.00 53.50 2.50
N LEU A 460 31.76 53.18 2.89
CA LEU A 460 31.08 51.93 2.56
C LEU A 460 30.07 52.19 1.43
N GLU A 461 30.14 51.40 0.36
CA GLU A 461 29.44 51.69 -0.90
C GLU A 461 28.14 50.93 -1.11
N LYS A 462 27.97 49.75 -0.47
CA LYS A 462 26.77 48.92 -0.66
C LYS A 462 25.67 49.39 0.28
N TRP A 463 24.42 49.25 -0.17
CA TRP A 463 23.22 49.60 0.60
C TRP A 463 23.20 48.98 2.00
N SER A 464 23.75 47.77 2.16
CA SER A 464 23.98 47.08 3.43
C SER A 464 25.01 45.97 3.24
N SER A 465 26.02 45.90 4.10
CA SER A 465 26.95 44.76 4.12
C SER A 465 27.54 44.47 5.52
N ASN A 466 28.44 43.50 5.60
CA ASN A 466 29.17 43.12 6.81
C ASN A 466 30.59 43.69 6.82
N ILE A 467 31.16 43.82 8.01
CA ILE A 467 32.57 44.14 8.25
C ILE A 467 33.14 43.06 9.15
N LEU A 468 34.26 42.48 8.72
CA LEU A 468 35.07 41.53 9.48
C LEU A 468 36.22 42.27 10.16
N PHE A 469 36.38 42.02 11.45
CA PHE A 469 37.55 42.39 12.23
C PHE A 469 38.35 41.12 12.49
N ASP A 470 39.53 41.05 11.90
CA ASP A 470 40.50 39.99 12.02
C ASP A 470 41.59 40.46 13.00
N ILE A 471 41.59 39.84 14.18
CA ILE A 471 42.31 40.29 15.36
C ILE A 471 43.35 39.23 15.69
N GLN A 472 44.61 39.61 15.76
CA GLN A 472 45.69 38.71 16.14
C GLN A 472 46.53 39.35 17.24
N ALA A 473 46.80 38.60 18.30
CA ALA A 473 47.64 39.04 19.41
C ALA A 473 48.59 37.92 19.81
N GLY A 474 49.82 38.27 20.18
CA GLY A 474 50.85 37.31 20.61
C GLY A 474 50.60 36.71 22.00
N VAL A 475 49.35 36.40 22.34
CA VAL A 475 48.95 35.88 23.65
C VAL A 475 49.54 34.48 23.90
N LYS A 476 50.09 34.28 25.09
CA LYS A 476 50.59 32.99 25.56
C LYS A 476 50.46 32.94 27.07
N ASN A 477 49.64 32.01 27.56
CA ASN A 477 49.16 31.98 28.94
C ASN A 477 48.68 33.37 29.41
N SER A 478 47.98 34.07 28.51
CA SER A 478 47.51 35.43 28.70
C SER A 478 46.32 35.73 27.78
N TRP A 479 45.68 36.89 28.02
CA TRP A 479 44.55 37.38 27.25
C TRP A 479 44.77 38.81 26.73
N PHE A 480 44.07 39.13 25.65
CA PHE A 480 43.91 40.44 25.04
C PHE A 480 42.43 40.66 24.73
N GLU A 481 41.91 41.84 25.02
CA GLU A 481 40.54 42.20 24.72
C GLU A 481 40.51 43.45 23.85
N MET A 482 39.60 43.49 22.87
CA MET A 482 39.43 44.64 22.01
C MET A 482 37.96 45.05 21.93
N ALA A 483 37.67 46.26 22.40
CA ALA A 483 36.43 46.95 22.16
C ALA A 483 36.55 47.80 20.88
N ILE A 484 35.57 47.65 19.98
CA ILE A 484 35.53 48.29 18.68
C ILE A 484 34.17 48.97 18.53
N THR A 485 34.17 50.28 18.31
CA THR A 485 32.97 51.04 17.99
C THR A 485 33.08 51.66 16.61
N LEU A 486 32.23 51.22 15.70
CA LEU A 486 32.08 51.79 14.36
C LEU A 486 31.07 52.94 14.41
N VAL A 487 31.50 54.16 14.08
CA VAL A 487 30.68 55.37 14.16
C VAL A 487 30.41 55.91 12.76
N ASN A 488 29.12 56.11 12.43
CA ASN A 488 28.74 56.80 11.20
C ASN A 488 29.02 58.30 11.35
N ALA A 489 29.86 58.85 10.47
CA ALA A 489 30.36 60.22 10.59
C ALA A 489 29.30 61.31 10.34
N GLU A 490 28.17 60.97 9.74
CA GLU A 490 27.09 61.91 9.39
C GLU A 490 25.94 61.84 10.40
N THR A 491 25.57 60.64 10.83
CA THR A 491 24.40 60.40 11.69
C THR A 491 24.76 60.22 13.16
N GLY A 492 26.03 59.97 13.49
CA GLY A 492 26.48 59.64 14.84
C GLY A 492 26.04 58.27 15.34
N LYS A 493 25.42 57.43 14.48
CA LYS A 493 25.00 56.09 14.88
C LYS A 493 26.20 55.18 15.11
N GLU A 494 26.22 54.52 16.26
CA GLU A 494 27.31 53.64 16.71
C GLU A 494 26.93 52.16 16.60
N TYR A 495 27.93 51.35 16.25
CA TYR A 495 27.85 49.90 16.23
C TYR A 495 29.07 49.35 16.97
N SER A 496 28.86 48.88 18.20
CA SER A 496 29.94 48.41 19.07
C SER A 496 29.97 46.89 19.17
N LEU A 497 31.17 46.35 19.30
CA LEU A 497 31.43 44.97 19.67
C LEU A 497 32.68 44.89 20.55
N GLU A 498 32.79 43.81 21.30
CA GLU A 498 33.95 43.49 22.12
C GLU A 498 34.38 42.06 21.83
N LYS A 499 35.69 41.83 21.72
CA LYS A 499 36.24 40.53 21.36
C LYS A 499 37.56 40.26 22.08
N GLY A 500 37.61 39.15 22.81
CA GLY A 500 38.82 38.62 23.42
C GLY A 500 39.62 37.71 22.47
N VAL A 501 40.93 37.72 22.62
CA VAL A 501 41.90 36.78 22.05
C VAL A 501 42.72 36.24 23.22
N GLU A 502 42.68 34.92 23.44
CA GLU A 502 43.36 34.28 24.56
C GLU A 502 43.93 32.94 24.13
N TYR A 503 45.08 32.57 24.69
CA TYR A 503 45.73 31.29 24.41
C TYR A 503 46.43 30.78 25.67
N TYR A 504 46.07 29.58 26.09
CA TYR A 504 46.59 28.91 27.29
C TYR A 504 47.14 27.53 26.92
N ALA A 505 48.28 27.16 27.48
CA ALA A 505 48.89 25.85 27.27
C ALA A 505 49.72 25.44 28.49
N GLY A 506 49.69 24.14 28.82
CA GLY A 506 50.33 23.60 30.01
C GLY A 506 50.51 22.09 29.97
N TYR A 507 51.02 21.56 31.07
CA TYR A 507 51.21 20.13 31.29
C TYR A 507 50.69 19.78 32.68
N SER A 508 49.75 18.83 32.76
CA SER A 508 49.18 18.35 34.03
C SER A 508 48.92 16.85 33.93
N ASP A 509 49.18 16.11 35.00
CA ASP A 509 48.90 14.66 35.12
C ASP A 509 49.47 13.78 34.00
N GLY A 510 50.59 14.21 33.38
CA GLY A 510 51.25 13.42 32.33
C GLY A 510 50.80 13.74 30.90
N GLU A 511 49.86 14.68 30.72
CA GLU A 511 49.34 15.07 29.42
C GLU A 511 49.56 16.56 29.15
N SER A 512 49.90 16.90 27.90
CA SER A 512 49.99 18.29 27.43
C SER A 512 48.63 18.76 26.93
N TRP A 513 48.21 19.96 27.32
CA TRP A 513 46.95 20.57 26.86
C TRP A 513 47.18 21.97 26.30
N SER A 514 46.27 22.42 25.43
CA SER A 514 46.20 23.80 24.94
C SER A 514 44.76 24.20 24.65
N GLU A 515 44.41 25.45 24.94
CA GLU A 515 43.09 26.04 24.75
C GLU A 515 43.20 27.47 24.17
N GLY A 516 42.20 27.88 23.39
CA GLY A 516 42.15 29.20 22.78
C GLY A 516 42.95 29.32 21.47
N SER A 517 43.16 30.56 21.04
CA SER A 517 43.82 30.91 19.79
C SER A 517 44.45 32.30 19.88
N GLN A 518 45.61 32.48 19.24
CA GLN A 518 46.25 33.79 19.09
C GLN A 518 45.56 34.70 18.07
N ARG A 519 44.50 34.22 17.42
CA ARG A 519 43.74 34.94 16.40
C ARG A 519 42.25 34.65 16.54
N ASP A 520 41.44 35.70 16.47
CA ASP A 520 39.98 35.61 16.53
C ASP A 520 39.32 36.62 15.58
N TYR A 521 38.04 36.40 15.29
CA TYR A 521 37.26 37.16 14.31
C TYR A 521 36.00 37.73 14.93
N ALA A 522 35.68 38.99 14.63
CA ALA A 522 34.42 39.62 14.98
C ALA A 522 33.72 40.17 13.74
N TYR A 523 32.38 40.20 13.76
CA TYR A 523 31.57 40.65 12.62
C TYR A 523 30.57 41.70 13.05
N LEU A 524 30.54 42.82 12.33
CA LEU A 524 29.37 43.69 12.27
C LEU A 524 28.57 43.34 11.02
N SER A 525 27.26 43.14 11.17
CA SER A 525 26.37 42.77 10.06
C SER A 525 25.36 43.88 9.80
N ARG A 526 24.90 43.98 8.54
CA ARG A 526 23.88 44.95 8.11
C ARG A 526 24.26 46.41 8.35
N ILE A 527 25.53 46.74 8.09
CA ILE A 527 26.04 48.11 8.11
C ILE A 527 25.64 48.80 6.80
N PRO A 528 24.88 49.92 6.86
CA PRO A 528 24.45 50.63 5.66
C PRO A 528 25.60 51.38 4.98
N SER A 529 25.38 51.85 3.76
CA SER A 529 26.32 52.73 3.06
C SER A 529 26.53 54.04 3.84
N GLY A 530 27.73 54.59 3.76
CA GLY A 530 28.07 55.84 4.45
C GLY A 530 29.57 56.00 4.69
N ILE A 531 29.93 57.09 5.36
CA ILE A 531 31.31 57.36 5.79
C ILE A 531 31.43 57.02 7.28
N TYR A 532 32.42 56.22 7.62
CA TYR A 532 32.62 55.68 8.95
C TYR A 532 34.06 55.86 9.43
N PHE A 533 34.25 55.86 10.73
CA PHE A 533 35.55 55.68 11.38
C PHE A 533 35.38 54.73 12.57
N LEU A 534 36.48 54.17 13.06
CA LEU A 534 36.49 53.26 14.19
C LEU A 534 37.09 53.97 15.41
N GLN A 535 36.48 53.73 16.57
CA GLN A 535 37.09 53.93 17.87
C GLN A 535 37.48 52.57 18.40
N LEU A 536 38.77 52.39 18.67
CA LEU A 536 39.37 51.14 19.10
C LEU A 536 39.87 51.30 20.53
N GLN A 537 39.64 50.30 21.36
CA GLN A 537 40.26 50.19 22.67
C GLN A 537 40.77 48.77 22.84
N GLY A 538 42.09 48.60 22.88
CA GLY A 538 42.74 47.32 23.11
C GLY A 538 43.29 47.27 24.54
N THR A 539 42.97 46.21 25.28
CA THR A 539 43.43 45.98 26.65
C THR A 539 44.16 44.64 26.73
N ARG A 540 45.39 44.65 27.26
CA ARG A 540 46.19 43.44 27.48
C ARG A 540 46.23 43.06 28.95
N GLN A 541 46.49 41.79 29.24
CA GLN A 541 46.87 41.36 30.58
C GLN A 541 48.18 42.05 31.03
N GLY A 542 48.14 42.66 32.22
CA GLY A 542 49.29 43.31 32.82
C GLY A 542 50.40 42.32 33.19
N ALA A 543 51.65 42.77 33.18
CA ALA A 543 52.80 41.93 33.46
C ALA A 543 52.75 41.40 34.91
N ALA A 544 52.95 40.09 35.07
CA ALA A 544 53.22 39.45 36.35
C ALA A 544 54.61 38.81 36.30
N TYR A 545 55.25 38.58 37.45
CA TYR A 545 56.65 38.12 37.55
C TYR A 545 57.02 36.91 36.68
N THR A 546 56.05 36.09 36.26
CA THR A 546 56.23 34.85 35.50
C THR A 546 55.64 34.88 34.08
N ILE A 547 54.98 35.96 33.65
CA ILE A 547 54.25 36.04 32.37
C ILE A 547 54.57 37.38 31.68
N PRO A 548 55.32 37.40 30.56
CA PRO A 548 55.56 38.63 29.81
C PRO A 548 54.25 39.12 29.16
N SER A 549 53.99 40.43 29.26
CA SER A 549 52.88 41.07 28.55
C SER A 549 53.10 41.04 27.03
N ILE A 550 52.02 40.90 26.27
CA ILE A 550 52.07 41.06 24.81
C ILE A 550 52.53 42.47 24.44
N THR A 551 53.39 42.60 23.44
CA THR A 551 53.95 43.90 23.04
C THR A 551 53.11 44.60 21.98
N ASN A 552 52.37 43.84 21.17
CA ASN A 552 51.55 44.34 20.09
C ASN A 552 50.33 43.45 19.81
N PHE A 553 49.41 44.01 19.05
CA PHE A 553 48.35 43.27 18.36
C PHE A 553 48.21 43.78 16.93
N PHE A 554 47.67 42.94 16.07
CA PHE A 554 47.37 43.20 14.69
C PHE A 554 45.85 43.24 14.49
N LEU A 555 45.39 44.24 13.75
CA LEU A 555 44.00 44.39 13.35
C LEU A 555 43.93 44.58 11.84
N ARG A 556 43.18 43.69 11.19
CA ARG A 556 42.73 43.85 9.81
C ARG A 556 41.21 44.00 9.77
N VAL A 557 40.74 45.04 9.10
CA VAL A 557 39.32 45.33 8.92
C VAL A 557 38.97 45.13 7.46
N VAL A 558 38.07 44.19 7.18
CA VAL A 558 37.68 43.80 5.82
C VAL A 558 36.19 44.04 5.62
N TYR A 559 35.85 44.78 4.57
CA TYR A 559 34.49 45.07 4.18
C TYR A 559 33.96 44.01 3.21
N ASP A 560 32.68 43.66 3.40
CA ASP A 560 31.90 42.87 2.45
C ASP A 560 32.47 41.47 2.19
N VAL A 561 32.58 40.70 3.28
CA VAL A 561 33.20 39.36 3.32
C VAL A 561 32.15 38.24 3.18
N PRO A 562 32.44 37.14 2.48
CA PRO A 562 31.60 35.94 2.47
C PRO A 562 31.40 35.35 3.87
N VAL A 563 30.18 34.91 4.18
CA VAL A 563 29.89 34.23 5.45
C VAL A 563 29.52 32.77 5.17
N THR A 564 30.50 31.87 5.35
CA THR A 564 30.36 30.43 5.10
C THR A 564 29.62 29.70 6.23
N ARG A 565 29.58 30.26 7.44
CA ARG A 565 28.88 29.65 8.59
C ARG A 565 27.40 29.36 8.31
N ASN A 566 26.73 30.25 7.58
CA ASN A 566 25.31 30.06 7.22
C ASN A 566 25.12 28.90 6.24
N LEU A 567 26.08 28.67 5.35
CA LEU A 567 26.07 27.51 4.46
C LEU A 567 26.16 26.22 5.28
N ILE A 568 27.11 26.14 6.20
CA ILE A 568 27.31 24.96 7.05
C ILE A 568 26.01 24.63 7.81
N TRP A 569 25.39 25.61 8.46
CA TRP A 569 24.11 25.39 9.16
C TRP A 569 22.98 24.95 8.24
N SER A 570 22.88 25.55 7.05
CA SER A 570 21.83 25.18 6.08
C SER A 570 22.01 23.75 5.57
N LEU A 571 23.26 23.33 5.32
CA LEU A 571 23.59 21.96 4.92
C LEU A 571 23.28 20.97 6.05
N VAL A 572 23.67 21.27 7.29
CA VAL A 572 23.37 20.42 8.46
C VAL A 572 21.86 20.25 8.64
N LEU A 573 21.09 21.34 8.59
CA LEU A 573 19.63 21.29 8.74
C LEU A 573 18.97 20.49 7.60
N LEU A 574 19.45 20.63 6.36
CA LEU A 574 18.94 19.85 5.24
C LEU A 574 19.22 18.35 5.42
N LEU A 575 20.40 17.97 5.91
CA LEU A 575 20.79 16.57 6.09
C LEU A 575 20.09 15.89 7.27
N ILE A 576 19.60 16.64 8.26
CA ILE A 576 18.80 16.07 9.36
C ILE A 576 17.48 15.48 8.83
N TRP A 577 16.85 16.11 7.84
CA TRP A 577 15.57 15.66 7.27
C TRP A 577 15.58 14.22 6.74
N PRO A 578 16.47 13.81 5.82
CA PRO A 578 16.50 12.45 5.31
C PRO A 578 16.86 11.43 6.39
N ILE A 579 17.68 11.80 7.39
CA ILE A 579 17.99 10.94 8.53
C ILE A 579 16.72 10.68 9.35
N VAL A 580 15.98 11.73 9.71
CA VAL A 580 14.74 11.61 10.49
C VAL A 580 13.70 10.78 9.74
N LEU A 581 13.53 11.00 8.44
CA LEU A 581 12.63 10.18 7.62
C LEU A 581 13.07 8.73 7.50
N GLY A 582 14.37 8.49 7.34
CA GLY A 582 14.94 7.14 7.29
C GLY A 582 14.71 6.38 8.58
N VAL A 583 15.00 7.01 9.73
CA VAL A 583 14.75 6.41 11.06
C VAL A 583 13.27 6.17 11.29
N ARG A 584 12.40 7.13 10.95
CA ARG A 584 10.94 6.95 11.08
C ARG A 584 10.43 5.79 10.23
N THR A 585 10.89 5.69 8.99
CA THR A 585 10.53 4.57 8.12
C THR A 585 10.99 3.26 8.72
N TYR A 586 12.25 3.18 9.16
CA TYR A 586 12.82 1.96 9.71
C TYR A 586 12.03 1.47 10.94
N ILE A 587 11.72 2.38 11.88
CA ILE A 587 10.90 2.06 13.06
C ILE A 587 9.51 1.56 12.65
N LYS A 588 8.87 2.26 11.71
CA LYS A 588 7.53 1.90 11.21
C LYS A 588 7.53 0.51 10.56
N GLU A 589 8.44 0.26 9.64
CA GLU A 589 8.57 -1.06 9.01
C GLU A 589 8.86 -2.14 10.07
N GLY A 590 9.72 -1.87 11.05
CA GLY A 590 9.94 -2.76 12.20
C GLY A 590 8.62 -3.11 12.92
N GLN A 591 7.82 -2.10 13.28
CA GLN A 591 6.52 -2.29 13.94
C GLN A 591 5.50 -3.07 13.08
N ARG A 592 5.54 -2.92 11.76
CA ARG A 592 4.67 -3.71 10.86
C ARG A 592 5.01 -5.19 10.95
N TRP A 593 6.30 -5.51 10.89
CA TRP A 593 6.81 -6.89 10.90
C TRP A 593 6.81 -7.52 12.31
N GLU A 594 6.73 -6.74 13.39
CA GLU A 594 6.49 -7.27 14.75
C GLU A 594 5.18 -8.06 14.85
N ASN A 595 4.19 -7.73 14.04
CA ASN A 595 2.90 -8.43 13.97
C ASN A 595 2.92 -9.67 13.06
N SER A 596 4.08 -10.00 12.45
CA SER A 596 4.25 -11.16 11.58
C SER A 596 5.01 -12.28 12.30
N PRO A 597 4.54 -13.54 12.23
CA PRO A 597 5.29 -14.68 12.77
C PRO A 597 6.52 -15.05 11.93
N LEU A 598 6.70 -14.44 10.75
CA LEU A 598 7.75 -14.76 9.77
C LEU A 598 8.91 -13.76 9.81
N GLN A 599 9.19 -13.22 11.01
CA GLN A 599 10.15 -12.14 11.25
C GLN A 599 11.58 -12.51 10.81
N ASP A 600 11.97 -12.12 9.58
CA ASP A 600 13.36 -12.12 9.10
C ASP A 600 13.97 -10.67 9.09
N TYR A 601 13.21 -9.65 9.51
CA TYR A 601 13.56 -8.22 9.31
C TYR A 601 14.71 -7.65 10.17
N ASN A 602 15.46 -8.49 10.91
CA ASN A 602 16.60 -8.07 11.73
C ASN A 602 17.88 -8.89 11.49
N SER A 603 18.06 -9.46 10.29
CA SER A 603 19.35 -10.05 9.87
C SER A 603 20.18 -9.16 8.96
#